data_AF-A0AAV9FHN9-F1
#
_entry.id   AF-A0AAV9FHN9-F1
#
_cell.length_a   1.000
_cell.length_b   1.000
_cell.length_c   1.000
_cell.angle_alpha   90.00
_cell.angle_beta   90.00
_cell.angle_gamma   90.00
#
_symmetry.space_group_name_H-M   'P 1'
#
loop_
_entity.id
_entity.type
_entity.pdbx_description
1 polymer ?
#
loop_
_entity_poly.entity_id
_entity_poly.type
_entity_poly.pdbx_seq_one_letter_code
_entity_poly.pdbx_strand_id
1 'polypeptide(L)'
;MDFLEGGAAGYDKLDSSMKLRILNFLCDETLGTQDLRNWIDEENSKFDEIKKEANARVLEAKKKEKLMKQMLKNEVAQTMISLRDGASLSINEHEALMSKVRSETEKALAEKLETINSVPKMKQRADAVRTEPIVLDDNGRAFWRLRGYSDGSYVMLQDVGDRESVITQDRWFIYDEEHAKLIEQYISFLRKQRLAVHKVSLSSALQDDGMEE
;
A
#
# COMPACT_ATOMS: atom_id res chain seq x y z
N MET A 1 -45.74 3.69 1.30
CA MET A 1 -44.45 4.41 1.19
C MET A 1 -44.56 5.25 -0.08
N ASP A 2 -45.45 6.24 -0.04
CA ASP A 2 -46.15 6.71 -1.25
C ASP A 2 -45.32 7.77 -2.01
N PHE A 3 -44.21 8.20 -1.42
CA PHE A 3 -43.28 9.17 -2.01
C PHE A 3 -42.39 8.59 -3.13
N LEU A 4 -42.35 7.26 -3.30
CA LEU A 4 -41.61 6.60 -4.39
C LEU A 4 -42.46 6.44 -5.67
N GLU A 5 -43.77 6.70 -5.62
CA GLU A 5 -44.68 6.53 -6.77
C GLU A 5 -44.32 7.43 -7.96
N GLY A 6 -43.57 8.52 -7.73
CA GLY A 6 -43.09 9.43 -8.77
C GLY A 6 -41.66 9.20 -9.27
N GLY A 7 -40.98 8.15 -8.79
CA GLY A 7 -39.56 7.90 -9.11
C GLY A 7 -38.65 9.09 -8.81
N ALA A 8 -37.65 9.33 -9.66
CA ALA A 8 -36.69 10.43 -9.49
C ALA A 8 -37.36 11.82 -9.45
N ALA A 9 -38.37 12.05 -10.29
CA ALA A 9 -39.12 13.32 -10.32
C ALA A 9 -39.97 13.54 -9.05
N GLY A 10 -40.37 12.46 -8.38
CA GLY A 10 -41.00 12.50 -7.06
C GLY A 10 -39.98 12.84 -5.96
N TYR A 11 -38.81 12.20 -6.00
CA TYR A 11 -37.72 12.44 -5.05
C TYR A 11 -37.24 13.89 -5.05
N ASP A 12 -37.06 14.51 -6.23
CA ASP A 12 -36.56 15.87 -6.33
C ASP A 12 -37.44 16.89 -5.62
N LYS A 13 -38.76 16.66 -5.62
CA LYS A 13 -39.78 17.51 -4.99
C LYS A 13 -39.86 17.35 -3.47
N LEU A 14 -39.19 16.35 -2.90
CA LEU A 14 -39.19 16.14 -1.46
C LEU A 14 -38.35 17.22 -0.75
N ASP A 15 -38.83 17.63 0.42
CA ASP A 15 -38.03 18.46 1.31
C ASP A 15 -36.82 17.69 1.87
N SER A 16 -35.86 18.43 2.43
CA SER A 16 -34.63 17.85 2.97
C SER A 16 -34.88 16.85 4.10
N SER A 17 -35.93 17.04 4.91
CA SER A 17 -36.27 16.15 6.02
C SER A 17 -36.71 14.78 5.51
N MET A 18 -37.58 14.76 4.50
CA MET A 18 -38.06 13.53 3.89
C MET A 18 -36.93 12.83 3.12
N LYS A 19 -36.09 13.57 2.39
CA LYS A 19 -34.90 13.01 1.73
C LYS A 19 -33.96 12.32 2.74
N LEU A 20 -33.75 12.93 3.91
CA LEU A 20 -32.94 12.33 4.98
C LEU A 20 -33.58 11.07 5.56
N ARG A 21 -34.90 11.05 5.76
CA ARG A 21 -35.61 9.85 6.23
C ARG A 21 -35.51 8.69 5.24
N ILE A 22 -35.58 8.97 3.95
CA ILE A 22 -35.39 7.97 2.88
C ILE A 22 -33.96 7.43 2.92
N LEU A 23 -32.97 8.31 3.03
CA LEU A 23 -31.58 7.90 3.14
C LEU A 23 -31.37 6.97 4.33
N ASN A 24 -31.87 7.33 5.52
CA ASN A 24 -31.76 6.49 6.71
C ASN A 24 -32.43 5.13 6.51
N PHE A 25 -33.64 5.11 5.95
CA PHE A 25 -34.34 3.87 5.64
C PHE A 25 -33.54 2.97 4.68
N LEU A 26 -33.02 3.55 3.59
CA LEU A 26 -32.20 2.82 2.62
C LEU A 26 -30.90 2.32 3.26
N CYS A 27 -30.26 3.12 4.12
CA CYS A 27 -29.09 2.71 4.87
C CYS A 27 -29.42 1.54 5.81
N ASP A 28 -30.51 1.61 6.57
CA ASP A 28 -30.93 0.54 7.49
C ASP A 28 -31.25 -0.75 6.73
N GLU A 29 -31.97 -0.64 5.62
CA GLU A 29 -32.31 -1.76 4.76
C GLU A 29 -31.06 -2.39 4.14
N THR A 30 -30.17 -1.58 3.56
CA THR A 30 -29.00 -2.09 2.82
C THR A 30 -27.86 -2.51 3.74
N LEU A 31 -27.43 -1.66 4.69
CA LEU A 31 -26.35 -1.94 5.64
C LEU A 31 -26.74 -3.04 6.64
N GLY A 32 -28.04 -3.22 6.90
CA GLY A 32 -28.55 -4.29 7.75
C GLY A 32 -28.51 -5.67 7.10
N THR A 33 -28.41 -5.77 5.76
CA THR A 33 -28.46 -7.06 5.08
C THR A 33 -27.18 -7.86 5.22
N GLN A 34 -27.34 -9.19 5.28
CA GLN A 34 -26.20 -10.12 5.21
C GLN A 34 -25.56 -10.08 3.82
N ASP A 35 -26.36 -9.84 2.78
CA ASP A 35 -25.89 -9.85 1.39
C ASP A 35 -24.85 -8.75 1.13
N LEU A 36 -25.10 -7.52 1.57
CA LEU A 36 -24.13 -6.43 1.40
C LEU A 36 -22.86 -6.69 2.21
N ARG A 37 -22.99 -7.21 3.44
CA ARG A 37 -21.83 -7.57 4.28
C ARG A 37 -20.98 -8.65 3.62
N ASN A 38 -21.61 -9.73 3.16
CA ASN A 38 -20.93 -10.81 2.44
C ASN A 38 -20.21 -10.29 1.19
N TRP A 39 -20.85 -9.40 0.44
CA TRP A 39 -20.24 -8.80 -0.75
C TRP A 39 -19.01 -7.96 -0.40
N ILE A 40 -19.07 -7.15 0.67
CA ILE A 40 -17.92 -6.37 1.17
C ILE A 40 -16.78 -7.32 1.58
N ASP A 41 -17.09 -8.39 2.30
CA ASP A 41 -16.09 -9.37 2.76
C ASP A 41 -15.45 -10.13 1.60
N GLU A 42 -16.22 -10.49 0.56
CA GLU A 42 -15.73 -11.14 -0.64
C GLU A 42 -14.77 -10.22 -1.43
N GLU A 43 -15.15 -8.96 -1.63
CA GLU A 43 -14.30 -7.98 -2.31
C GLU A 43 -13.02 -7.66 -1.51
N ASN A 44 -13.12 -7.60 -0.17
CA ASN A 44 -11.94 -7.51 0.70
C ASN A 44 -11.01 -8.70 0.50
N SER A 45 -11.56 -9.92 0.50
CA SER A 45 -10.79 -11.16 0.36
C SER A 45 -10.04 -11.23 -0.97
N LYS A 46 -10.71 -10.90 -2.08
CA LYS A 46 -10.08 -10.83 -3.42
C LYS A 46 -8.91 -9.85 -3.44
N PHE A 47 -9.09 -8.68 -2.84
CA PHE A 47 -8.02 -7.67 -2.78
C PHE A 47 -6.81 -8.16 -1.96
N ASP A 48 -7.06 -8.80 -0.82
CA ASP A 48 -5.99 -9.34 0.03
C ASP A 48 -5.23 -10.47 -0.65
N GLU A 49 -5.90 -11.34 -1.39
CA GLU A 49 -5.26 -12.36 -2.22
C GLU A 49 -4.35 -11.76 -3.29
N ILE A 50 -4.86 -10.79 -4.07
CA ILE A 50 -4.07 -10.09 -5.09
C ILE A 50 -2.84 -9.41 -4.46
N LYS A 51 -3.01 -8.76 -3.30
CA LYS A 51 -1.92 -8.12 -2.56
C LYS A 51 -0.89 -9.14 -2.09
N LYS A 52 -1.33 -10.28 -1.57
CA LYS A 52 -0.45 -11.37 -1.11
C LYS A 52 0.36 -11.93 -2.27
N GLU A 53 -0.27 -12.19 -3.40
CA GLU A 53 0.39 -12.70 -4.60
C GLU A 53 1.43 -11.69 -5.13
N ALA A 54 1.05 -10.42 -5.26
CA ALA A 54 1.96 -9.37 -5.71
C ALA A 54 3.18 -9.21 -4.79
N ASN A 55 2.96 -9.25 -3.46
CA ASN A 55 4.04 -9.22 -2.49
C ASN A 55 4.96 -10.45 -2.57
N ALA A 56 4.39 -11.64 -2.82
CA ALA A 56 5.17 -12.85 -3.02
C ALA A 56 6.09 -12.74 -4.25
N ARG A 57 5.58 -12.25 -5.38
CA ARG A 57 6.37 -11.99 -6.59
C ARG A 57 7.49 -10.98 -6.35
N VAL A 58 7.22 -9.90 -5.61
CA VAL A 58 8.25 -8.91 -5.23
C VAL A 58 9.32 -9.53 -4.34
N LEU A 59 8.92 -10.38 -3.39
CA LEU A 59 9.87 -11.06 -2.50
C LEU A 59 10.76 -12.03 -3.28
N GLU A 60 10.20 -12.79 -4.21
CA GLU A 60 10.94 -13.67 -5.10
C GLU A 60 11.94 -12.90 -5.97
N ALA A 61 11.50 -11.81 -6.59
CA ALA A 61 12.39 -10.94 -7.38
C ALA A 61 13.54 -10.37 -6.53
N LYS A 62 13.28 -9.96 -5.27
CA LYS A 62 14.32 -9.53 -4.33
C LYS A 62 15.30 -10.64 -3.96
N LYS A 63 14.82 -11.88 -3.76
CA LYS A 63 15.69 -13.04 -3.49
C LYS A 63 16.60 -13.34 -4.68
N LYS A 64 16.04 -13.34 -5.91
CA LYS A 64 16.81 -13.56 -7.15
C LYS A 64 17.89 -12.49 -7.35
N GLU A 65 17.57 -11.23 -7.09
CA GLU A 65 18.56 -10.13 -7.11
C GLU A 65 19.69 -10.35 -6.10
N LYS A 66 19.37 -10.72 -4.86
CA LYS A 66 20.38 -10.97 -3.82
C LYS A 66 21.31 -12.11 -4.23
N LEU A 67 20.77 -13.19 -4.78
CA LEU A 67 21.53 -14.32 -5.30
C LEU A 67 22.48 -13.88 -6.43
N MET A 68 21.97 -13.16 -7.43
CA MET A 68 22.78 -12.69 -8.57
C MET A 68 23.89 -11.73 -8.13
N LYS A 69 23.61 -10.83 -7.18
CA LYS A 69 24.62 -9.94 -6.58
C LYS A 69 25.71 -10.72 -5.84
N GLN A 70 25.34 -11.80 -5.14
CA GLN A 70 26.30 -12.67 -4.45
C GLN A 70 27.17 -13.42 -5.46
N MET A 71 26.58 -13.98 -6.52
CA MET A 71 27.32 -14.66 -7.59
C MET A 71 28.35 -13.73 -8.23
N LEU A 72 27.95 -12.50 -8.58
CA LEU A 72 28.87 -11.49 -9.12
C LEU A 72 30.04 -11.21 -8.17
N LYS A 73 29.77 -11.03 -6.87
CA LYS A 73 30.84 -10.81 -5.88
C LYS A 73 31.81 -11.98 -5.80
N ASN A 74 31.29 -13.21 -5.84
CA ASN A 74 32.11 -14.42 -5.77
C ASN A 74 32.98 -14.58 -7.02
N GLU A 75 32.44 -14.27 -8.20
CA GLU A 75 33.15 -14.37 -9.48
C GLU A 75 34.21 -13.27 -9.61
N VAL A 76 33.92 -12.04 -9.16
CA VAL A 76 34.93 -10.97 -9.03
C VAL A 76 36.03 -11.34 -8.03
N ALA A 77 35.68 -12.00 -6.92
CA ALA A 77 36.67 -12.46 -5.95
C ALA A 77 37.56 -13.58 -6.51
N GLN A 78 36.96 -14.57 -7.18
CA GLN A 78 37.70 -15.67 -7.83
C GLN A 78 38.65 -15.15 -8.90
N THR A 79 38.20 -14.20 -9.73
CA THR A 79 39.03 -13.61 -10.79
C THR A 79 40.20 -12.81 -10.24
N MET A 80 40.01 -12.05 -9.16
CA MET A 80 41.11 -11.37 -8.46
C MET A 80 42.13 -12.34 -7.86
N ILE A 81 41.68 -13.52 -7.40
CA ILE A 81 42.57 -14.59 -6.90
C ILE A 81 43.32 -15.24 -8.07
N SER A 82 42.64 -15.63 -9.16
CA SER A 82 43.29 -16.25 -10.33
C SER A 82 44.29 -15.32 -11.03
N LEU A 83 44.03 -14.02 -11.06
CA LEU A 83 44.96 -13.01 -11.58
C LEU A 83 46.23 -12.92 -10.72
N ARG A 84 46.09 -13.06 -9.39
CA ARG A 84 47.21 -13.10 -8.45
C ARG A 84 48.01 -14.40 -8.55
N ASP A 85 47.35 -15.51 -8.86
CA ASP A 85 47.94 -16.85 -8.94
C ASP A 85 48.56 -17.16 -10.33
N GLY A 86 48.56 -16.20 -11.26
CA GLY A 86 49.23 -16.32 -12.55
C GLY A 86 48.48 -17.18 -13.59
N ALA A 87 47.22 -17.55 -13.33
CA ALA A 87 46.40 -18.31 -14.27
C ALA A 87 45.83 -17.38 -15.36
N SER A 88 46.36 -17.49 -16.58
CA SER A 88 46.00 -16.66 -17.72
C SER A 88 44.70 -17.15 -18.40
N LEU A 89 43.54 -16.64 -17.97
CA LEU A 89 42.44 -16.43 -18.91
C LEU A 89 42.79 -15.22 -19.79
N SER A 90 42.48 -15.26 -21.09
CA SER A 90 42.72 -14.11 -21.96
C SER A 90 41.90 -12.92 -21.47
N ILE A 91 42.50 -11.73 -21.40
CA ILE A 91 41.84 -10.48 -20.94
C ILE A 91 40.49 -10.27 -21.64
N ASN A 92 40.39 -10.65 -22.92
CA ASN A 92 39.16 -10.57 -23.72
C ASN A 92 38.05 -11.54 -23.27
N GLU A 93 38.39 -12.77 -22.89
CA GLU A 93 37.41 -13.76 -22.42
C GLU A 93 36.83 -13.34 -21.07
N HIS A 94 37.68 -12.77 -20.23
CA HIS A 94 37.32 -12.23 -18.93
C HIS A 94 36.42 -10.99 -19.05
N GLU A 95 36.76 -10.04 -19.93
CA GLU A 95 35.94 -8.85 -20.19
C GLU A 95 34.57 -9.22 -20.77
N ALA A 96 34.52 -10.19 -21.69
CA ALA A 96 33.27 -10.70 -22.25
C ALA A 96 32.36 -11.33 -21.18
N LEU A 97 32.93 -12.12 -20.25
CA LEU A 97 32.20 -12.74 -19.15
C LEU A 97 31.62 -11.68 -18.20
N MET A 98 32.44 -10.72 -17.75
CA MET A 98 31.99 -9.62 -16.88
C MET A 98 30.91 -8.77 -17.54
N SER A 99 31.05 -8.48 -18.83
CA SER A 99 30.04 -7.73 -19.59
C SER A 99 28.72 -8.49 -19.66
N LYS A 100 28.76 -9.82 -19.86
CA LYS A 100 27.56 -10.67 -19.88
C LYS A 100 26.86 -10.67 -18.52
N VAL A 101 27.59 -10.90 -17.43
CA VAL A 101 27.03 -10.89 -16.06
C VAL A 101 26.44 -9.53 -15.71
N ARG A 102 27.10 -8.43 -16.09
CA ARG A 102 26.58 -7.07 -15.90
C ARG A 102 25.27 -6.84 -16.66
N SER A 103 25.20 -7.28 -17.91
CA SER A 103 23.97 -7.15 -18.71
C SER A 103 22.80 -7.98 -18.14
N GLU A 104 23.05 -9.20 -17.66
CA GLU A 104 22.04 -10.07 -17.07
C GLU A 104 21.54 -9.53 -15.71
N THR A 105 22.42 -8.90 -14.93
CA THR A 105 22.05 -8.25 -13.67
C THR A 105 21.25 -6.96 -13.89
N GLU A 106 21.63 -6.13 -14.86
CA GLU A 106 20.85 -4.94 -15.25
C GLU A 106 19.45 -5.33 -15.74
N LYS A 107 19.34 -6.40 -16.54
CA LYS A 107 18.05 -6.95 -16.98
C LYS A 107 17.19 -7.44 -15.80
N ALA A 108 17.78 -8.20 -14.87
CA ALA A 108 17.06 -8.69 -13.69
C ALA A 108 16.59 -7.54 -12.76
N LEU A 109 17.37 -6.46 -12.65
CA LEU A 109 16.99 -5.27 -11.90
C LEU A 109 15.83 -4.51 -12.57
N ALA A 110 15.83 -4.44 -13.91
CA ALA A 110 14.75 -3.85 -14.69
C ALA A 110 13.44 -4.64 -14.53
N GLU A 111 13.49 -5.98 -14.69
CA GLU A 111 12.33 -6.88 -14.48
C GLU A 111 11.76 -6.76 -13.06
N LYS A 112 12.62 -6.61 -12.05
CA LYS A 112 12.19 -6.35 -10.66
C LYS A 112 11.48 -5.00 -10.53
N LEU A 113 12.04 -3.93 -11.09
CA LEU A 113 11.42 -2.60 -11.03
C LEU A 113 10.05 -2.60 -11.70
N GLU A 114 9.92 -3.29 -12.82
CA GLU A 114 8.66 -3.49 -13.52
C GLU A 114 7.66 -4.31 -12.69
N THR A 115 8.12 -5.38 -12.05
CA THR A 115 7.31 -6.18 -11.12
C THR A 115 6.84 -5.35 -9.92
N ILE A 116 7.69 -4.48 -9.35
CA ILE A 116 7.32 -3.59 -8.25
C ILE A 116 6.32 -2.52 -8.71
N ASN A 117 6.51 -1.98 -9.91
CA ASN A 117 5.65 -0.95 -10.46
C ASN A 117 4.27 -1.47 -10.88
N SER A 118 4.17 -2.76 -11.22
CA SER A 118 2.92 -3.44 -11.56
C SER A 118 2.13 -3.94 -10.35
N VAL A 119 2.69 -3.89 -9.13
CA VAL A 119 1.95 -4.18 -7.90
C VAL A 119 0.79 -3.18 -7.77
N PRO A 120 -0.46 -3.64 -7.64
CA PRO A 120 -1.60 -2.76 -7.48
C PRO A 120 -1.37 -1.87 -6.25
N LYS A 121 -1.25 -0.56 -6.50
CA LYS A 121 -1.09 0.43 -5.44
C LYS A 121 -2.38 0.42 -4.61
N MET A 122 -2.28 0.63 -3.30
CA MET A 122 -3.44 0.82 -2.41
C MET A 122 -4.47 1.86 -2.92
N LYS A 123 -4.10 2.72 -3.86
CA LYS A 123 -5.00 3.66 -4.55
C LYS A 123 -6.06 2.99 -5.46
N GLN A 124 -5.94 1.70 -5.77
CA GLN A 124 -6.90 0.95 -6.59
C GLN A 124 -8.01 0.27 -5.79
N ARG A 125 -7.94 0.28 -4.45
CA ARG A 125 -9.00 -0.28 -3.60
C ARG A 125 -10.27 0.56 -3.76
N ALA A 126 -11.42 -0.09 -3.94
CA ALA A 126 -12.71 0.58 -3.89
C ALA A 126 -12.91 1.19 -2.49
N ASP A 127 -13.43 2.42 -2.42
CA ASP A 127 -13.59 3.10 -1.12
C ASP A 127 -14.59 2.37 -0.21
N ALA A 128 -15.57 1.66 -0.78
CA ALA A 128 -16.49 0.77 -0.06
C ALA A 128 -15.79 -0.42 0.65
N VAL A 129 -14.61 -0.81 0.18
CA VAL A 129 -13.81 -1.93 0.68
C VAL A 129 -12.70 -1.40 1.59
N ARG A 130 -12.59 -0.08 1.77
CA ARG A 130 -11.51 0.55 2.52
C ARG A 130 -11.80 0.50 4.02
N THR A 131 -11.33 -0.56 4.67
CA THR A 131 -11.36 -0.71 6.13
C THR A 131 -10.17 -0.08 6.84
N GLU A 132 -9.16 0.38 6.09
CA GLU A 132 -7.92 0.93 6.65
C GLU A 132 -7.66 2.39 6.21
N PRO A 133 -7.24 3.26 7.15
CA PRO A 133 -6.84 4.61 6.82
C PRO A 133 -5.55 4.62 5.98
N ILE A 134 -5.34 5.70 5.23
CA ILE A 134 -4.09 5.96 4.51
C ILE A 134 -2.90 5.98 5.46
N VAL A 135 -3.10 6.60 6.63
CA VAL A 135 -2.16 6.75 7.73
C VAL A 135 -2.97 6.79 9.01
N LEU A 136 -2.49 6.08 10.01
CA LEU A 136 -2.90 6.22 11.40
C LEU A 136 -1.70 6.81 12.13
N ASP A 137 -1.89 7.95 12.80
CA ASP A 137 -0.87 8.53 13.67
C ASP A 137 -0.96 8.00 15.10
N ASP A 138 0.06 8.29 15.89
CA ASP A 138 0.20 7.78 17.26
C ASP A 138 -0.79 8.44 18.24
N ASN A 139 -1.48 9.51 17.83
CA ASN A 139 -2.46 10.24 18.63
C ASN A 139 -3.90 9.75 18.40
N GLY A 140 -4.09 8.58 17.79
CA GLY A 140 -5.42 8.03 17.51
C GLY A 140 -6.12 8.71 16.33
N ARG A 141 -5.40 9.44 15.49
CA ARG A 141 -5.96 10.11 14.30
C ARG A 141 -5.77 9.27 13.06
N ALA A 142 -6.87 8.97 12.39
CA ALA A 142 -6.91 8.21 11.16
C ALA A 142 -7.19 9.13 9.97
N PHE A 143 -6.31 9.11 8.97
CA PHE A 143 -6.46 9.86 7.74
C PHE A 143 -7.03 8.97 6.65
N TRP A 144 -8.23 9.28 6.17
CA TRP A 144 -8.96 8.54 5.15
C TRP A 144 -8.89 9.28 3.81
N ARG A 145 -8.77 8.55 2.69
CA ARG A 145 -8.97 9.13 1.36
C ARG A 145 -10.14 8.41 0.75
N LEU A 146 -11.21 9.16 0.57
CA LEU A 146 -12.47 8.65 0.06
C LEU A 146 -12.81 9.45 -1.21
N ARG A 147 -13.29 8.76 -2.25
CA ARG A 147 -13.94 9.42 -3.38
C ARG A 147 -15.41 9.61 -3.03
N GLY A 148 -15.84 10.86 -3.05
CA GLY A 148 -17.25 11.21 -2.88
C GLY A 148 -18.00 11.15 -4.20
N TYR A 149 -19.22 11.68 -4.19
CA TYR A 149 -20.04 11.88 -5.39
C TYR A 149 -19.41 12.85 -6.40
N SER A 150 -18.68 13.86 -5.93
CA SER A 150 -17.90 14.75 -6.78
C SER A 150 -16.61 14.07 -7.23
N ASP A 151 -16.12 14.38 -8.43
CA ASP A 151 -14.88 13.84 -9.02
C ASP A 151 -13.60 14.10 -8.19
N GLY A 152 -13.69 14.84 -7.07
CA GLY A 152 -12.63 15.04 -6.10
C GLY A 152 -12.49 13.86 -5.11
N SER A 153 -11.23 13.43 -4.87
CA SER A 153 -10.90 12.62 -3.71
C SER A 153 -10.53 13.54 -2.54
N TYR A 154 -11.24 13.43 -1.41
CA TYR A 154 -10.96 14.23 -0.22
C TYR A 154 -10.18 13.41 0.79
N VAL A 155 -9.24 14.07 1.47
CA VAL A 155 -8.64 13.52 2.68
C VAL A 155 -9.50 13.95 3.86
N MET A 156 -10.01 12.98 4.61
CA MET A 156 -10.78 13.21 5.84
C MET A 156 -9.96 12.77 7.05
N LEU A 157 -10.11 13.50 8.15
CA LEU A 157 -9.55 13.11 9.44
C LEU A 157 -10.66 12.52 10.31
N GLN A 158 -10.43 11.32 10.81
CA GLN A 158 -11.18 10.73 11.90
C GLN A 158 -10.33 10.81 13.16
N ASP A 159 -10.80 11.57 14.15
CA ASP A 159 -10.19 11.67 15.47
C ASP A 159 -10.99 10.78 16.42
N VAL A 160 -10.43 9.61 16.75
CA VAL A 160 -11.06 8.63 17.64
C VAL A 160 -10.77 8.96 19.11
N GLY A 161 -9.90 9.95 19.37
CA GLY A 161 -9.42 10.27 20.70
C GLY A 161 -8.50 9.19 21.29
N ASP A 162 -8.35 9.21 22.61
CA ASP A 162 -7.57 8.22 23.33
C ASP A 162 -8.22 6.83 23.21
N ARG A 163 -7.45 5.88 22.67
CA ARG A 163 -7.89 4.48 22.48
C ARG A 163 -8.14 3.75 23.80
N GLU A 164 -7.59 4.24 24.90
CA GLU A 164 -7.81 3.67 26.24
C GLU A 164 -9.05 4.25 26.93
N SER A 165 -9.68 5.27 26.33
CA SER A 165 -10.91 5.86 26.87
C SER A 165 -12.13 4.99 26.57
N VAL A 166 -13.00 4.84 27.58
CA VAL A 166 -14.29 4.11 27.48
C VAL A 166 -15.28 4.83 26.56
N ILE A 167 -15.05 6.11 26.25
CA ILE A 167 -15.91 6.93 25.40
C ILE A 167 -15.15 7.29 24.12
N THR A 168 -15.57 6.72 22.99
CA THR A 168 -15.04 7.10 21.67
C THR A 168 -15.62 8.46 21.29
N GLN A 169 -14.76 9.48 21.16
CA GLN A 169 -15.15 10.81 20.68
C GLN A 169 -15.10 10.89 19.16
N ASP A 170 -15.60 9.86 18.45
CA ASP A 170 -15.43 9.69 17.01
C ASP A 170 -15.86 10.94 16.21
N ARG A 171 -14.88 11.80 15.89
CA ARG A 171 -15.07 13.12 15.26
C ARG A 171 -14.48 13.09 13.87
N TRP A 172 -15.28 13.53 12.90
CA TRP A 172 -14.89 13.58 11.50
C TRP A 172 -14.69 15.01 11.03
N PHE A 173 -13.56 15.25 10.36
CA PHE A 173 -13.19 16.55 9.81
C PHE A 173 -12.87 16.43 8.33
N ILE A 174 -13.32 17.42 7.56
CA ILE A 174 -12.99 17.59 6.15
C ILE A 174 -12.09 18.81 6.04
N TYR A 175 -10.99 18.67 5.32
CA TYR A 175 -10.11 19.79 5.01
C TYR A 175 -10.62 20.49 3.75
N ASP A 176 -10.61 21.82 3.77
CA ASP A 176 -10.81 22.61 2.56
C ASP A 176 -9.62 22.47 1.59
N GLU A 177 -9.74 23.10 0.42
CA GLU A 177 -8.72 23.02 -0.63
C GLU A 177 -7.36 23.63 -0.20
N GLU A 178 -7.37 24.62 0.69
CA GLU A 178 -6.16 25.29 1.18
C GLU A 178 -5.38 24.36 2.12
N HIS A 179 -6.08 23.70 3.04
CA HIS A 179 -5.52 22.77 4.00
C HIS A 179 -5.19 21.40 3.39
N ALA A 180 -5.81 21.03 2.26
CA ALA A 180 -5.58 19.75 1.59
C ALA A 180 -4.09 19.53 1.23
N LYS A 181 -3.40 20.56 0.72
CA LYS A 181 -1.97 20.47 0.36
C LYS A 181 -1.08 20.25 1.59
N LEU A 182 -1.37 20.95 2.69
CA LEU A 182 -0.62 20.82 3.95
C LEU A 182 -0.77 19.41 4.53
N ILE A 183 -1.98 18.86 4.48
CA ILE A 183 -2.26 17.51 4.96
C ILE A 183 -1.55 16.46 4.09
N GLU A 184 -1.49 16.62 2.77
CA GLU A 184 -0.72 15.71 1.91
C GLU A 184 0.78 15.72 2.22
N GLN A 185 1.34 16.90 2.56
CA GLN A 185 2.72 17.02 3.02
C GLN A 185 2.91 16.32 4.37
N TYR A 186 2.01 16.52 5.31
CA TYR A 186 2.04 15.87 6.62
C TYR A 186 1.93 14.34 6.53
N ILE A 187 0.99 13.83 5.72
CA ILE A 187 0.86 12.39 5.42
C ILE A 187 2.15 11.84 4.82
N SER A 188 2.77 12.59 3.90
CA SER A 188 4.04 12.20 3.28
C SER A 188 5.19 12.15 4.30
N PHE A 189 5.21 13.08 5.26
CA PHE A 189 6.16 13.08 6.38
C PHE A 189 5.97 11.86 7.28
N LEU A 190 4.74 11.57 7.73
CA LEU A 190 4.44 10.41 8.59
C LEU A 190 4.85 9.08 7.93
N ARG A 191 4.61 8.94 6.62
CA ARG A 191 5.04 7.76 5.86
C ARG A 191 6.55 7.59 5.83
N LYS A 192 7.31 8.69 5.64
CA LYS A 192 8.78 8.65 5.65
C LYS A 192 9.31 8.27 7.03
N GLN A 193 8.72 8.82 8.09
CA GLN A 193 9.10 8.50 9.47
C GLN A 193 8.89 7.01 9.77
N ARG A 194 7.72 6.45 9.43
CA ARG A 194 7.45 5.01 9.57
C ARG A 194 8.43 4.12 8.80
N LEU A 195 8.78 4.50 7.57
CA LEU A 195 9.77 3.76 6.78
C LEU A 195 11.17 3.80 7.40
N ALA A 196 11.56 4.91 8.01
CA ALA A 196 12.83 5.03 8.71
C ALA A 196 12.88 4.12 9.95
N VAL A 197 11.81 4.11 10.76
CA VAL A 197 11.66 3.22 11.92
C VAL A 197 11.70 1.75 11.50
N HIS A 198 10.97 1.37 10.46
CA HIS A 198 10.98 -0.01 9.97
C HIS A 198 12.35 -0.45 9.44
N LYS A 199 13.09 0.45 8.78
CA LYS A 199 14.44 0.18 8.30
C LYS A 199 15.43 -0.06 9.44
N VAL A 200 15.30 0.68 10.54
CA VAL A 200 16.11 0.50 11.76
C VAL A 200 15.78 -0.83 12.45
N SER A 201 14.49 -1.17 12.58
CA SER A 201 14.07 -2.46 13.19
C SER A 201 14.46 -3.68 12.36
N LEU A 202 14.42 -3.60 11.02
CA LEU A 202 14.91 -4.68 10.15
C LEU A 202 16.43 -4.84 10.20
N SER A 203 17.18 -3.75 10.39
CA SER A 203 18.64 -3.85 10.55
C SER A 203 19.05 -4.43 11.90
N SER A 204 18.31 -4.16 12.97
CA SER A 204 18.58 -4.74 14.30
C SER A 204 18.20 -6.22 14.36
N ALA A 205 17.07 -6.62 13.76
CA ALA A 205 16.65 -8.03 13.74
C ALA A 205 17.60 -8.94 12.93
N LEU A 206 18.27 -8.41 11.91
CA LEU A 206 19.29 -9.14 11.14
C LEU A 206 20.67 -9.17 11.82
N GLN A 207 20.87 -8.43 12.91
CA GLN A 207 22.09 -8.49 13.73
C GLN A 207 21.96 -9.46 14.90
N ASP A 208 20.73 -9.77 15.35
CA ASP A 208 20.48 -10.67 16.48
C ASP A 208 20.49 -12.16 16.09
N ASP A 209 20.11 -12.48 14.84
CA ASP A 209 20.08 -13.86 14.30
C ASP A 209 21.48 -14.45 13.98
N GLY A 210 22.55 -13.74 14.37
CA GLY A 210 23.95 -14.12 14.14
C GLY A 210 24.75 -14.38 15.42
N MET A 211 24.11 -14.44 16.58
CA MET A 211 24.75 -14.74 17.87
C MET A 211 23.95 -15.82 18.64
N GLU A 212 23.94 -17.04 18.12
CA GLU A 212 23.92 -18.22 18.99
C GLU A 212 25.04 -19.15 18.51
N GLU A 213 26.07 -19.26 19.35
CA GLU A 213 27.23 -20.17 19.23
C GLU A 213 26.80 -21.65 19.33
#